data_AF-A0A1H1HE53-F1
#
_entry.id   AF-A0A1H1HE53-F1
#
_cell.length_a   1.000
_cell.length_b   1.000
_cell.length_c   1.000
_cell.angle_alpha   90.00
_cell.angle_beta   90.00
_cell.angle_gamma   90.00
#
_symmetry.space_group_name_H-M   'P 1'
#
loop_
_entity.id
_entity.type
_entity.pdbx_description
1 polymer ?
#
loop_
_entity_poly.entity_id
_entity_poly.type
_entity_poly.pdbx_seq_one_letter_code
_entity_poly.pdbx_strand_id
1 'polypeptide(L)'
;MTTILDIPPSDLAAALRRWARGTYTIEAATELLIRHRYWPARAEFRRLAIEYVTDTYDGEPLAVIGWQAAHTALNRGRLAYSSSEAAVLRLAVSLAESIPVNLGEAISELDTANLGRVCAAIRHAGGDRSAWPQSEGSTSRLADTEGR
;
A
#
# COMPACT_ATOMS: atom_id res chain seq x y z
N MET A 1 13.17 -27.75 -3.45
CA MET A 1 13.03 -26.81 -2.32
C MET A 1 13.17 -25.40 -2.88
N THR A 2 12.07 -24.79 -3.28
CA THR A 2 12.06 -23.44 -3.85
C THR A 2 12.38 -22.46 -2.73
N THR A 3 13.55 -21.83 -2.78
CA THR A 3 13.95 -20.77 -1.87
C THR A 3 12.89 -19.68 -1.93
N ILE A 4 12.24 -19.41 -0.79
CA ILE A 4 11.36 -18.25 -0.64
C ILE A 4 12.21 -17.03 -1.01
N LEU A 5 11.84 -16.33 -2.08
CA LEU A 5 12.50 -15.11 -2.49
C LEU A 5 12.26 -14.08 -1.38
N ASP A 6 13.23 -13.92 -0.49
CA ASP A 6 13.15 -12.94 0.59
C ASP A 6 13.53 -11.57 0.01
N ILE A 7 12.53 -10.84 -0.49
CA ILE A 7 12.72 -9.46 -0.93
C ILE A 7 12.88 -8.60 0.32
N PRO A 8 14.00 -7.87 0.48
CA PRO A 8 14.18 -7.04 1.67
C PRO A 8 13.06 -6.00 1.77
N PRO A 9 12.64 -5.60 2.99
CA PRO A 9 11.50 -4.70 3.16
C PRO A 9 11.62 -3.34 2.46
N SER A 10 12.85 -2.84 2.23
CA SER A 10 13.10 -1.64 1.43
C SER A 10 12.67 -1.79 -0.03
N ASP A 11 12.78 -3.01 -0.55
CA ASP A 11 12.59 -3.32 -1.97
C ASP A 11 11.19 -3.90 -2.21
N LEU A 12 10.51 -4.36 -1.15
CA LEU A 12 9.12 -4.82 -1.20
C LEU A 12 8.19 -3.75 -1.81
N ALA A 13 8.33 -2.48 -1.41
CA ALA A 13 7.50 -1.41 -1.96
C ALA A 13 7.71 -1.22 -3.48
N ALA A 14 8.95 -1.38 -3.96
CA ALA A 14 9.25 -1.30 -5.39
C ALA A 14 8.69 -2.51 -6.15
N ALA A 15 8.82 -3.71 -5.59
CA ALA A 15 8.27 -4.94 -6.15
C ALA A 15 6.73 -4.88 -6.26
N LEU A 16 6.05 -4.39 -5.21
CA LEU A 16 4.59 -4.19 -5.19
C LEU A 16 4.14 -3.17 -6.25
N ARG A 17 4.83 -2.04 -6.36
CA ARG A 17 4.56 -1.03 -7.39
C ARG A 17 4.72 -1.57 -8.79
N ARG A 18 5.75 -2.38 -9.01
CA ARG A 18 6.03 -3.01 -10.30
C ARG A 18 4.90 -3.94 -10.70
N TRP A 19 4.41 -4.77 -9.76
CA TRP A 19 3.28 -5.66 -10.02
C TRP A 19 1.96 -4.90 -10.24
N ALA A 20 1.69 -3.87 -9.45
CA ALA A 20 0.42 -3.14 -9.50
C ALA A 20 0.22 -2.32 -10.79
N ARG A 21 1.31 -2.06 -11.54
CA ARG A 21 1.28 -1.17 -12.70
C ARG A 21 0.30 -1.62 -13.77
N GLY A 22 -0.51 -0.69 -14.28
CA GLY A 22 -1.41 -0.90 -15.42
C GLY A 22 -2.90 -0.79 -15.09
N THR A 23 -3.27 -0.82 -13.81
CA THR A 23 -4.66 -0.66 -13.35
C THR A 23 -4.73 0.38 -12.25
N TYR A 24 -5.33 1.55 -12.51
CA TYR A 24 -5.34 2.67 -11.56
C TYR A 24 -5.89 2.33 -10.18
N THR A 25 -6.90 1.46 -10.10
CA THR A 25 -7.50 1.06 -8.81
C THR A 25 -6.55 0.19 -7.99
N ILE A 26 -5.82 -0.74 -8.63
CA ILE A 26 -4.81 -1.59 -7.99
C ILE A 26 -3.57 -0.78 -7.62
N GLU A 27 -3.11 0.12 -8.49
CA GLU A 27 -2.04 1.08 -8.19
C GLU A 27 -2.38 1.94 -6.97
N ALA A 28 -3.60 2.47 -6.92
CA ALA A 28 -4.09 3.28 -5.80
C ALA A 28 -4.17 2.50 -4.49
N ALA A 29 -4.73 1.30 -4.50
CA ALA A 29 -4.80 0.43 -3.32
C ALA A 29 -3.39 0.07 -2.80
N THR A 30 -2.48 -0.23 -3.72
CA THR A 30 -1.09 -0.58 -3.40
C THR A 30 -0.36 0.63 -2.79
N GLU A 31 -0.45 1.80 -3.41
CA GLU A 31 0.13 3.04 -2.85
C GLU A 31 -0.48 3.41 -1.51
N LEU A 32 -1.78 3.18 -1.30
CA LEU A 32 -2.43 3.42 -0.02
C LEU A 32 -1.77 2.62 1.10
N LEU A 33 -1.54 1.31 0.89
CA LEU A 33 -0.86 0.47 1.89
C LEU A 33 0.62 0.84 2.08
N ILE A 34 1.35 1.13 0.99
CA ILE A 34 2.76 1.54 1.05
C ILE A 34 2.91 2.84 1.84
N ARG A 35 2.07 3.85 1.55
CA ARG A 35 2.14 5.17 2.20
C ARG A 35 1.54 5.22 3.59
N HIS A 36 0.63 4.29 3.91
CA HIS A 36 0.17 4.06 5.28
C HIS A 36 1.25 3.40 6.15
N ARG A 37 2.20 2.66 5.53
CA ARG A 37 3.40 2.02 6.14
C ARG A 37 3.13 0.96 7.20
N TYR A 38 1.93 0.87 7.76
CA TYR A 38 1.60 -0.06 8.84
C TYR A 38 1.57 -1.52 8.37
N TRP A 39 0.69 -1.86 7.43
CA TRP A 39 0.47 -3.25 7.01
C TRP A 39 1.71 -3.90 6.39
N PRO A 40 2.41 -3.30 5.39
CA PRO A 40 3.59 -3.92 4.81
C PRO A 40 4.78 -4.08 5.78
N ALA A 41 4.87 -3.26 6.83
CA ALA A 41 5.92 -3.35 7.83
C ALA A 41 5.76 -4.55 8.78
N ARG A 42 4.56 -5.12 8.89
CA ARG A 42 4.27 -6.22 9.82
C ARG A 42 4.62 -7.58 9.22
N ALA A 43 5.48 -8.33 9.89
CA ALA A 43 5.87 -9.68 9.46
C ALA A 43 4.67 -10.62 9.31
N GLU A 44 3.71 -10.58 10.24
CA GLU A 44 2.50 -11.40 10.18
C GLU A 44 1.65 -11.08 8.94
N PHE A 45 1.47 -9.80 8.64
CA PHE A 45 0.74 -9.37 7.44
C PHE A 45 1.46 -9.85 6.18
N ARG A 46 2.79 -9.66 6.10
CA ARG A 46 3.59 -10.17 4.97
C ARG A 46 3.39 -11.66 4.78
N ARG A 47 3.44 -12.44 5.85
CA ARG A 47 3.32 -13.89 5.79
C ARG A 47 1.92 -14.39 5.39
N LEU A 48 0.87 -13.60 5.66
CA LEU A 48 -0.51 -13.96 5.38
C LEU A 48 -1.04 -13.40 4.06
N ALA A 49 -0.51 -12.28 3.58
CA ALA A 49 -1.12 -11.49 2.52
C ALA A 49 -0.15 -11.04 1.43
N ILE A 50 1.16 -11.33 1.55
CA ILE A 50 2.13 -11.05 0.49
C ILE A 50 2.57 -12.36 -0.14
N GLU A 51 2.38 -12.45 -1.46
CA GLU A 51 2.86 -13.56 -2.28
C GLU A 51 4.09 -13.11 -3.06
N TYR A 52 5.17 -13.89 -2.95
CA TYR A 52 6.39 -13.65 -3.72
C TYR A 52 6.34 -14.51 -4.97
N VAL A 53 6.46 -13.85 -6.12
CA VAL A 53 6.43 -14.49 -7.44
C VAL A 53 7.67 -14.13 -8.22
N THR A 54 8.01 -14.91 -9.24
CA THR A 54 9.09 -14.57 -10.18
C THR A 54 8.46 -13.95 -11.41
N ASP A 55 8.98 -12.81 -11.85
CA ASP A 55 8.57 -12.24 -13.13
C ASP A 55 8.93 -13.20 -14.26
N THR A 56 7.97 -13.49 -15.14
CA THR A 56 8.15 -14.47 -16.21
C THR A 56 8.97 -13.94 -17.38
N TYR A 57 9.19 -12.63 -17.46
CA TYR A 57 9.93 -11.97 -18.54
C TYR A 57 11.42 -11.80 -18.22
N ASP A 58 11.75 -11.24 -17.05
CA ASP A 58 13.15 -10.96 -16.66
C ASP A 58 13.68 -11.86 -15.53
N GLY A 59 12.82 -12.67 -14.91
CA GLY A 59 13.22 -13.54 -13.80
C GLY A 59 13.40 -12.83 -12.46
N GLU A 60 13.09 -11.53 -12.38
CA GLU A 60 13.30 -10.73 -11.17
C GLU A 60 12.21 -11.01 -10.12
N PRO A 61 12.55 -11.03 -8.82
CA PRO A 61 11.57 -11.18 -7.75
C PRO A 61 10.49 -10.09 -7.77
N LEU A 62 9.24 -10.52 -7.75
CA LEU A 62 8.04 -9.70 -7.60
C LEU A 62 7.35 -10.00 -6.28
N ALA A 63 6.54 -9.04 -5.84
CA ALA A 63 5.64 -9.19 -4.71
C ALA A 63 4.24 -8.78 -5.14
N VAL A 64 3.25 -9.50 -4.62
CA VAL A 64 1.82 -9.26 -4.86
C VAL A 64 1.12 -9.20 -3.52
N ILE A 65 0.16 -8.28 -3.38
CA ILE A 65 -0.78 -8.32 -2.25
C ILE A 65 -1.92 -9.26 -2.64
N GLY A 66 -2.04 -10.36 -1.91
CA GLY A 66 -3.23 -11.21 -1.95
C GLY A 66 -4.38 -10.51 -1.23
N TRP A 67 -5.13 -9.67 -1.92
CA TRP A 67 -6.17 -8.80 -1.35
C TRP A 67 -7.26 -9.58 -0.58
N GLN A 68 -7.68 -10.73 -1.11
CA GLN A 68 -8.65 -11.63 -0.47
C GLN A 68 -8.06 -12.27 0.79
N ALA A 69 -6.77 -12.60 0.78
CA ALA A 69 -6.06 -13.12 1.94
C ALA A 69 -5.91 -12.03 3.02
N ALA A 70 -5.58 -10.79 2.62
CA ALA A 70 -5.54 -9.63 3.50
C ALA A 70 -6.90 -9.36 4.17
N HIS A 71 -7.98 -9.36 3.39
CA HIS A 71 -9.35 -9.23 3.88
C HIS A 71 -9.72 -10.34 4.87
N THR A 72 -9.37 -11.58 4.55
CA THR A 72 -9.61 -12.74 5.43
C THR A 72 -8.81 -12.64 6.72
N ALA A 73 -7.56 -12.19 6.67
CA ALA A 73 -6.71 -12.01 7.84
C ALA A 73 -7.26 -10.94 8.79
N LEU A 74 -7.78 -9.84 8.22
CA LEU A 74 -8.44 -8.77 8.99
C LEU A 74 -9.69 -9.29 9.71
N ASN A 75 -10.62 -9.91 8.98
CA ASN A 75 -11.92 -10.33 9.52
C ASN A 75 -11.84 -11.48 10.54
N ARG A 76 -10.76 -12.26 10.52
CA ARG A 76 -10.53 -13.31 11.51
C ARG A 76 -9.85 -12.81 12.79
N GLY A 77 -9.63 -11.50 12.93
CA GLY A 77 -9.02 -10.90 14.13
C GLY A 77 -7.60 -11.39 14.39
N ARG A 78 -6.87 -11.80 13.35
CA ARG A 78 -5.52 -12.40 13.49
C ARG A 78 -4.41 -11.37 13.66
N LEU A 79 -4.77 -10.09 13.62
CA LEU A 79 -3.84 -8.97 13.63
C LEU A 79 -4.31 -7.97 14.69
N ALA A 80 -3.39 -7.47 15.51
CA ALA A 80 -3.67 -6.33 16.37
C ALA A 80 -3.70 -5.06 15.51
N TYR A 81 -4.78 -4.27 15.59
CA TYR A 81 -4.96 -3.03 14.83
C TYR A 81 -5.87 -2.04 15.58
N SER A 82 -5.78 -0.76 15.22
CA SER A 82 -6.79 0.25 15.53
C SER A 82 -7.93 0.23 14.51
N SER A 83 -9.07 0.86 14.83
CA SER A 83 -10.18 1.03 13.89
C SER A 83 -9.73 1.72 12.60
N SER A 84 -8.93 2.78 12.69
CA SER A 84 -8.37 3.53 11.55
C SER A 84 -7.50 2.64 10.63
N GLU A 85 -6.64 1.80 11.20
CA GLU A 85 -5.80 0.87 10.42
C GLU A 85 -6.63 -0.20 9.70
N ALA A 86 -7.67 -0.72 10.35
CA ALA A 86 -8.61 -1.66 9.75
C ALA A 86 -9.41 -1.02 8.61
N ALA A 87 -9.88 0.21 8.81
CA ALA A 87 -10.59 0.98 7.79
C ALA A 87 -9.71 1.21 6.54
N VAL A 88 -8.43 1.58 6.72
CA VAL A 88 -7.48 1.71 5.61
C VAL A 88 -7.35 0.41 4.83
N LEU A 89 -7.22 -0.74 5.51
CA LEU A 89 -7.13 -2.03 4.81
C LEU A 89 -8.42 -2.40 4.08
N ARG A 90 -9.58 -2.19 4.70
CA ARG A 90 -10.90 -2.44 4.06
C ARG A 90 -11.06 -1.61 2.79
N LEU A 91 -10.71 -0.33 2.85
CA LEU A 91 -10.77 0.58 1.71
C LEU A 91 -9.76 0.19 0.62
N ALA A 92 -8.53 -0.18 0.97
CA ALA A 92 -7.55 -0.67 0.01
C ALA A 92 -8.02 -1.95 -0.70
N VAL A 93 -8.57 -2.91 0.06
CA VAL A 93 -9.16 -4.13 -0.51
C VAL A 93 -10.31 -3.80 -1.45
N SER A 94 -11.20 -2.88 -1.08
CA SER A 94 -12.35 -2.48 -1.91
C SER A 94 -11.94 -1.73 -3.18
N LEU A 95 -10.81 -1.03 -3.17
CA LEU A 95 -10.22 -0.43 -4.37
C LEU A 95 -9.60 -1.49 -5.29
N ALA A 96 -8.87 -2.44 -4.74
CA ALA A 96 -8.16 -3.44 -5.54
C ALA A 96 -9.09 -4.53 -6.10
N GLU A 97 -10.13 -4.89 -5.36
CA GLU A 97 -11.02 -6.01 -5.64
C GLU A 97 -12.49 -5.59 -5.58
N SER A 98 -13.37 -6.39 -6.19
CA SER A 98 -14.84 -6.17 -6.12
C SER A 98 -15.43 -6.56 -4.76
N ILE A 99 -14.78 -6.18 -3.66
CA ILE A 99 -15.23 -6.43 -2.29
C ILE A 99 -15.87 -5.14 -1.75
N PRO A 100 -17.17 -5.16 -1.39
CA PRO A 100 -17.86 -3.96 -0.92
C PRO A 100 -17.39 -3.53 0.47
N VAL A 101 -17.43 -2.22 0.72
CA VAL A 101 -17.20 -1.62 2.04
C VAL A 101 -18.35 -0.67 2.38
N ASN A 102 -18.76 -0.64 3.65
CA ASN A 102 -19.63 0.42 4.14
C ASN A 102 -18.83 1.71 4.27
N LEU A 103 -18.97 2.60 3.29
CA LEU A 103 -18.13 3.79 3.19
C LEU A 103 -18.33 4.77 4.37
N GLY A 104 -19.58 4.95 4.83
CA GLY A 104 -19.87 5.87 5.94
C GLY A 104 -19.21 5.43 7.25
N GLU A 105 -19.28 4.13 7.54
CA GLU A 105 -18.61 3.51 8.68
C GLU A 105 -17.08 3.59 8.53
N ALA A 106 -16.54 3.14 7.40
CA ALA A 106 -15.10 3.13 7.16
C ALA A 106 -14.48 4.52 7.27
N ILE A 107 -15.13 5.57 6.74
CA ILE A 107 -14.63 6.94 6.86
C ILE A 107 -14.67 7.44 8.31
N SER A 108 -15.70 7.08 9.08
CA SER A 108 -15.83 7.51 10.47
C SER A 108 -14.76 6.91 11.40
N GLU A 109 -14.16 5.78 11.03
CA GLU A 109 -13.09 5.12 11.77
C GLU A 109 -11.70 5.76 11.51
N LEU A 110 -11.54 6.57 10.46
CA LEU A 110 -10.24 7.12 10.04
C LEU A 110 -9.82 8.32 10.90
N ASP A 111 -8.53 8.34 11.25
CA ASP A 111 -7.87 9.57 11.67
C ASP A 111 -7.62 10.52 10.48
N THR A 112 -7.33 11.79 10.78
CA THR A 112 -7.12 12.84 9.76
C THR A 112 -6.02 12.48 8.75
N ALA A 113 -4.94 11.84 9.21
CA ALA A 113 -3.82 11.52 8.34
C ALA A 113 -4.19 10.39 7.35
N ASN A 114 -4.89 9.36 7.83
CA ASN A 114 -5.36 8.26 7.00
C ASN A 114 -6.52 8.67 6.10
N LEU A 115 -7.39 9.59 6.52
CA LEU A 115 -8.39 10.21 5.66
C LEU A 115 -7.73 10.91 4.47
N GLY A 116 -6.69 11.70 4.70
CA GLY A 116 -5.93 12.35 3.62
C GLY A 116 -5.34 11.34 2.63
N ARG A 117 -4.79 10.22 3.13
CA ARG A 117 -4.27 9.13 2.28
C ARG A 117 -5.37 8.44 1.47
N VAL A 118 -6.53 8.18 2.07
CA VAL A 118 -7.68 7.58 1.38
C VAL A 118 -8.20 8.51 0.28
N CYS A 119 -8.34 9.81 0.54
CA CYS A 119 -8.72 10.78 -0.48
C CYS A 119 -7.73 10.80 -1.66
N ALA A 120 -6.43 10.74 -1.38
CA ALA A 120 -5.41 10.62 -2.42
C ALA A 120 -5.53 9.29 -3.19
N ALA A 121 -5.80 8.17 -2.52
CA ALA A 121 -6.03 6.90 -3.20
C ALA A 121 -7.25 6.96 -4.13
N ILE A 122 -8.36 7.56 -3.70
CA ILE A 122 -9.57 7.70 -4.53
C ILE A 122 -9.29 8.57 -5.77
N ARG A 123 -8.58 9.71 -5.60
CA ARG A 123 -8.14 10.54 -6.73
C ARG A 123 -7.27 9.75 -7.70
N HIS A 124 -6.30 8.99 -7.18
CA HIS A 124 -5.42 8.15 -7.99
C HIS A 124 -6.20 7.09 -8.76
N ALA A 125 -7.12 6.39 -8.10
CA ALA A 125 -8.00 5.40 -8.72
C ALA A 125 -8.86 6.01 -9.84
N GLY A 126 -9.23 7.29 -9.72
CA GLY A 126 -9.90 8.09 -10.75
C GLY A 126 -8.99 8.61 -11.88
N GLY A 127 -7.70 8.27 -11.88
CA GLY A 127 -6.74 8.62 -12.94
C GLY A 127 -5.88 9.86 -12.66
N ASP A 128 -5.99 10.48 -11.47
CA ASP A 128 -5.15 11.62 -11.11
C ASP A 128 -3.75 11.18 -10.68
N ARG A 129 -2.78 11.35 -11.58
CA ARG A 129 -1.37 10.99 -11.37
C ARG A 129 -0.65 11.88 -10.35
N SER A 130 -1.24 13.01 -9.97
CA SER A 130 -0.72 13.94 -8.96
C SER A 130 -1.37 13.77 -7.59
N ALA A 131 -2.23 12.75 -7.43
CA ALA A 131 -3.07 12.59 -6.26
C ALA A 131 -2.31 12.49 -4.94
N TRP A 132 -1.08 11.96 -4.99
CA TRP A 132 -0.27 11.78 -3.81
C TRP A 132 0.68 12.96 -3.58
N PRO A 133 0.66 13.59 -2.41
CA PRO A 133 1.65 14.60 -2.08
C PRO A 133 3.06 14.01 -2.16
N GLN A 134 3.99 14.78 -2.72
CA GLN A 134 5.41 14.44 -2.64
C GLN A 134 5.77 14.40 -1.15
N SER A 135 6.47 13.35 -0.73
CA SER A 135 6.94 13.25 0.66
C SER A 135 7.80 14.47 0.97
N GLU A 136 7.42 15.26 1.98
CA GLU A 136 8.26 16.32 2.53
C GLU A 136 9.64 15.74 2.88
N GLY A 137 10.63 16.05 2.03
CA GLY A 137 11.92 15.37 2.06
C GLY A 137 12.82 15.66 0.86
N SER A 138 12.64 16.79 0.19
CA SER A 138 13.59 17.33 -0.80
C SER A 138 13.68 18.85 -0.66
N THR A 139 13.94 19.31 0.57
CA THR A 139 14.34 20.69 0.85
C THR A 139 15.54 20.67 1.80
N SER A 140 16.71 20.28 1.29
CA SER A 140 18.05 20.58 1.80
C SER A 140 19.01 19.99 0.74
N ARG A 141 19.89 20.70 0.03
CA ARG A 141 20.61 21.94 0.33
C ARG A 141 21.14 22.50 -1.01
N LEU A 142 20.52 23.56 -1.53
CA LEU A 142 21.10 24.47 -2.54
C LEU A 142 21.17 25.89 -1.97
N ALA A 143 21.43 25.99 -0.67
CA ALA A 143 21.87 27.20 -0.01
C ALA A 143 23.28 26.94 0.49
N ASP A 144 24.23 26.89 -0.44
CA ASP A 144 25.65 27.18 -0.22
C ASP A 144 26.19 27.68 -1.57
N THR A 145 25.61 28.79 -2.01
CA THR A 145 26.24 29.66 -3.00
C THR A 145 25.77 31.06 -2.63
N GLU A 146 26.50 31.71 -1.71
CA GLU A 146 26.89 33.14 -1.80
C GLU A 146 27.43 33.70 -0.46
N GLY A 147 28.65 34.25 -0.52
CA GLY A 147 29.18 35.31 0.37
C GLY A 147 29.80 34.82 1.68
N ARG A 148 31.09 35.02 1.97
CA ARG A 148 31.99 36.13 1.64
C ARG A 148 33.44 35.71 1.89
#